data_AF-C9L7L6-F1
#
_entry.id   AF-C9L7L6-F1
#
_cell.length_a   1.000
_cell.length_b   1.000
_cell.length_c   1.000
_cell.angle_alpha   90.00
_cell.angle_beta   90.00
_cell.angle_gamma   90.00
#
_symmetry.space_group_name_H-M   'P 1'
#
loop_
_entity.id
_entity.type
_entity.pdbx_description
1 polymer ?
#
loop_
_entity_poly.entity_id
_entity_poly.type
_entity_poly.pdbx_seq_one_letter_code
_entity_poly.pdbx_strand_id
1 'polypeptide(L)'
;MKYKIGDKVKVRSDLVKDNRYGHHVYVSAMDNFKGEQTIREIRGDGYLIYGDCGNYRWTDEMFEDTEENKMDNNNITVNMENLSPEERSTLLSLIEKANKPKNKVWKPEENETYYYSYSDGHIEKTTCDNRNMYKNRYAIGNCFKTKKEAEFALERQKVIMELKRFALEHNEKEIDWSNDDEQKYCLYFNHERNRIMIDNFDVSQFLSEQIYFTSDTIAQQAIKEIGEERLEKYYFEVKE
;
A
#
# COMPACT_ATOMS: atom_id res chain seq x y z
N MET A 1 -22.65 3.34 -0.38
CA MET A 1 -22.46 2.83 -1.75
C MET A 1 -22.92 1.38 -1.83
N LYS A 2 -24.20 1.15 -2.11
CA LYS A 2 -24.85 -0.15 -2.34
C LYS A 2 -24.47 -0.85 -3.67
N TYR A 3 -24.23 -0.12 -4.76
CA TYR A 3 -24.13 -0.67 -6.13
C TYR A 3 -22.68 -0.79 -6.65
N LYS A 4 -22.44 -1.68 -7.62
CA LYS A 4 -21.16 -1.94 -8.33
C LYS A 4 -21.17 -1.35 -9.75
N ILE A 5 -19.98 -1.20 -10.35
CA ILE A 5 -19.84 -0.80 -11.76
C ILE A 5 -20.50 -1.87 -12.64
N GLY A 6 -21.39 -1.44 -13.54
CA GLY A 6 -22.16 -2.31 -14.43
C GLY A 6 -23.56 -2.68 -13.91
N ASP A 7 -23.88 -2.40 -12.66
CA ASP A 7 -25.21 -2.69 -12.10
C ASP A 7 -26.29 -1.86 -12.80
N LYS A 8 -27.45 -2.48 -13.03
CA LYS A 8 -28.66 -1.79 -13.48
C LYS A 8 -29.40 -1.24 -12.26
N VAL A 9 -29.72 0.05 -12.29
CA VAL A 9 -30.43 0.77 -11.24
C VAL A 9 -31.63 1.49 -11.84
N LYS A 10 -32.64 1.80 -11.04
CA LYS A 10 -33.80 2.58 -11.49
C LYS A 10 -33.87 3.87 -10.69
N VAL A 11 -33.76 5.01 -11.38
CA VAL A 11 -33.87 6.32 -10.75
C VAL A 11 -35.32 6.56 -10.34
N ARG A 12 -35.51 6.97 -9.08
CA ARG A 12 -36.80 7.28 -8.49
C ARG A 12 -37.54 8.36 -9.28
N SER A 13 -38.83 8.16 -9.47
CA SER A 13 -39.69 9.12 -10.17
C SER A 13 -40.12 10.30 -9.29
N ASP A 14 -40.09 10.14 -7.97
CA ASP A 14 -40.56 11.08 -6.96
C ASP A 14 -39.49 12.06 -6.44
N LEU A 15 -38.35 12.16 -7.12
CA LEU A 15 -37.29 13.11 -6.76
C LEU A 15 -37.77 14.55 -6.97
N VAL A 16 -37.51 15.38 -5.96
CA VAL A 16 -37.91 16.79 -5.91
C VAL A 16 -36.70 17.66 -6.21
N LYS A 17 -36.88 18.63 -7.12
CA LYS A 17 -35.86 19.60 -7.49
C LYS A 17 -35.37 20.37 -6.26
N ASP A 18 -34.06 20.63 -6.20
CA ASP A 18 -33.36 21.40 -5.17
C ASP A 18 -33.37 20.73 -3.78
N ASN A 19 -33.94 19.52 -3.66
CA ASN A 19 -33.79 18.69 -2.48
C ASN A 19 -32.46 17.93 -2.51
N ARG A 20 -31.94 17.68 -1.31
CA ARG A 20 -30.72 16.94 -1.07
C ARG A 20 -31.03 15.46 -0.81
N TYR A 21 -30.32 14.57 -1.49
CA TYR A 21 -30.41 13.13 -1.32
C TYR A 21 -29.00 12.60 -1.06
N GLY A 22 -28.70 12.25 0.19
CA GLY A 22 -27.34 12.03 0.68
C GLY A 22 -26.49 13.31 0.61
N HIS A 23 -25.32 13.23 -0.05
CA HIS A 23 -24.42 14.37 -0.15
C HIS A 23 -24.71 15.33 -1.32
N HIS A 24 -25.57 14.95 -2.27
CA HIS A 24 -25.79 15.67 -3.51
C HIS A 24 -27.22 16.22 -3.65
N VAL A 25 -27.35 17.32 -4.38
CA VAL A 25 -28.63 18.00 -4.66
C VAL A 25 -29.16 17.52 -6.01
N TYR A 26 -30.45 17.23 -6.07
CA TYR A 26 -31.13 16.87 -7.30
C TYR A 26 -31.52 18.11 -8.10
N VAL A 27 -31.11 18.20 -9.38
CA VAL A 27 -31.38 19.36 -10.25
C VAL A 27 -32.29 18.98 -11.41
N SER A 28 -33.03 19.94 -11.98
CA SER A 28 -34.00 19.68 -13.06
C SER A 28 -33.42 18.94 -14.28
N ALA A 29 -32.14 19.16 -14.61
CA ALA A 29 -31.52 18.47 -15.74
C ALA A 29 -31.40 16.94 -15.53
N MET A 30 -31.43 16.50 -14.26
CA MET A 30 -31.40 15.09 -13.90
C MET A 30 -32.72 14.36 -14.18
N ASP A 31 -33.83 15.08 -14.44
CA ASP A 31 -35.12 14.46 -14.79
C ASP A 31 -35.03 13.62 -16.08
N ASN A 32 -34.15 14.00 -17.00
CA ASN A 32 -33.94 13.30 -18.27
C ASN A 32 -33.40 11.87 -18.10
N PHE A 33 -32.91 11.51 -16.91
CA PHE A 33 -32.31 10.22 -16.62
C PHE A 33 -33.14 9.40 -15.63
N LYS A 34 -34.41 9.78 -15.41
CA LYS A 34 -35.38 8.94 -14.69
C LYS A 34 -35.58 7.59 -15.40
N GLY A 35 -35.88 6.55 -14.64
CA GLY A 35 -36.02 5.18 -15.17
C GLY A 35 -34.74 4.36 -15.07
N GLU A 36 -34.62 3.31 -15.87
CA GLU A 36 -33.49 2.37 -15.82
C GLU A 36 -32.19 3.01 -16.31
N GLN A 37 -31.14 2.85 -15.53
CA GLN A 37 -29.80 3.36 -15.78
C GLN A 37 -28.76 2.29 -15.43
N THR A 38 -27.54 2.47 -15.89
CA THR A 38 -26.42 1.57 -15.57
C THR A 38 -25.29 2.35 -14.91
N ILE A 39 -24.76 1.82 -13.81
CA ILE A 39 -23.62 2.41 -13.11
C ILE A 39 -22.36 2.32 -13.98
N ARG A 40 -21.74 3.47 -14.25
CA ARG A 40 -20.49 3.60 -15.01
C ARG A 40 -19.26 3.64 -14.12
N GLU A 41 -19.32 4.39 -13.02
CA GLU A 41 -18.18 4.61 -12.13
C GLU A 41 -18.67 4.85 -10.71
N ILE A 42 -17.84 4.47 -9.74
CA ILE A 42 -18.08 4.70 -8.31
C ILE A 42 -17.03 5.67 -7.80
N ARG A 43 -17.48 6.74 -7.17
CA ARG A 43 -16.61 7.69 -6.46
C ARG A 43 -16.97 7.70 -4.97
N GLY A 44 -16.08 8.26 -4.15
CA GLY A 44 -16.26 8.24 -2.69
C GLY A 44 -17.56 8.88 -2.19
N ASP A 45 -18.16 9.77 -2.99
CA ASP A 45 -19.35 10.55 -2.65
C ASP A 45 -20.63 10.15 -3.43
N GLY A 46 -20.53 9.28 -4.44
CA GLY A 46 -21.68 8.90 -5.25
C GLY A 46 -21.33 8.13 -6.53
N TYR A 47 -22.34 7.90 -7.37
CA TYR A 47 -22.25 7.13 -8.61
C TYR A 47 -22.30 8.04 -9.83
N LEU A 48 -21.66 7.58 -10.90
CA LEU A 48 -21.85 8.08 -12.26
C LEU A 48 -22.59 7.02 -13.07
N ILE A 49 -23.52 7.44 -13.94
CA ILE A 49 -24.26 6.53 -14.81
C ILE A 49 -23.81 6.68 -16.27
N TYR A 50 -24.10 5.68 -17.10
CA TYR A 50 -23.84 5.78 -18.54
C TYR A 50 -24.78 6.77 -19.24
N GLY A 51 -26.05 6.82 -18.83
CA GLY A 51 -27.09 7.61 -19.50
C GLY A 51 -26.82 9.11 -19.53
N ASP A 52 -26.13 9.64 -18.52
CA ASP A 52 -25.76 11.06 -18.42
C ASP A 52 -24.29 11.33 -18.77
N CYS A 53 -23.58 10.34 -19.32
CA CYS A 53 -22.14 10.40 -19.58
C CYS A 53 -21.28 10.73 -18.34
N GLY A 54 -21.78 10.47 -17.13
CA GLY A 54 -21.11 10.77 -15.87
C GLY A 54 -21.14 12.24 -15.47
N ASN A 55 -22.10 13.02 -15.98
CA ASN A 55 -22.21 14.45 -15.69
C ASN A 55 -22.77 14.75 -14.28
N TYR A 56 -23.58 13.84 -13.72
CA TYR A 56 -24.18 14.04 -12.40
C TYR A 56 -23.73 12.98 -11.40
N ARG A 57 -23.75 13.36 -10.12
CA ARG A 57 -23.53 12.47 -8.99
C ARG A 57 -24.86 11.96 -8.47
N TRP A 58 -25.04 10.65 -8.55
CA TRP A 58 -26.21 9.95 -8.05
C TRP A 58 -25.91 9.30 -6.70
N THR A 59 -26.91 9.15 -5.84
CA THR A 59 -26.73 8.55 -4.50
C THR A 59 -27.66 7.37 -4.29
N ASP A 60 -27.38 6.57 -3.26
CA ASP A 60 -28.21 5.42 -2.86
C ASP A 60 -29.69 5.82 -2.66
N GLU A 61 -29.95 7.06 -2.21
CA GLU A 61 -31.29 7.59 -1.94
C GLU A 61 -32.07 8.00 -3.21
N MET A 62 -31.38 8.16 -4.34
CA MET A 62 -31.97 8.56 -5.62
C MET A 62 -32.43 7.37 -6.49
N PHE A 63 -32.12 6.14 -6.07
CA PHE A 63 -32.52 4.92 -6.76
C PHE A 63 -33.65 4.20 -6.02
N GLU A 64 -34.46 3.45 -6.75
CA GLU A 64 -35.47 2.56 -6.16
C GLU A 64 -34.76 1.43 -5.39
N ASP A 65 -35.18 1.18 -4.15
CA ASP A 65 -34.72 0.02 -3.38
C ASP A 65 -35.39 -1.23 -3.96
N THR A 66 -34.70 -1.97 -4.84
CA THR A 66 -35.14 -3.31 -5.26
C THR A 66 -34.51 -4.36 -4.36
N GLU A 67 -35.28 -5.39 -3.98
CA GLU A 67 -34.79 -6.47 -3.11
C GLU A 67 -33.58 -7.23 -3.70
N GLU A 68 -33.39 -7.17 -5.03
CA GLU A 68 -32.27 -7.73 -5.78
C GLU A 68 -30.96 -6.92 -5.68
N ASN A 69 -31.00 -5.67 -5.21
CA ASN A 69 -29.83 -4.78 -5.13
C ASN A 69 -29.24 -4.66 -3.71
N LYS A 70 -29.61 -5.57 -2.81
CA LYS A 70 -28.79 -5.83 -1.62
C LYS A 70 -27.49 -6.44 -2.14
N MET A 71 -26.35 -5.87 -1.74
CA MET A 71 -25.06 -6.50 -1.94
C MET A 71 -25.20 -8.01 -1.66
N ASP A 72 -24.97 -8.85 -2.66
CA ASP A 72 -24.67 -10.25 -2.45
C ASP A 72 -23.35 -10.33 -1.67
N ASN A 73 -23.43 -10.08 -0.36
CA ASN A 73 -22.75 -10.95 0.58
C ASN A 73 -23.41 -12.29 0.33
N ASN A 74 -22.72 -13.19 -0.38
CA ASN A 74 -23.11 -14.59 -0.47
C ASN A 74 -23.33 -15.11 0.96
N ASN A 75 -24.56 -15.02 1.45
CA ASN A 75 -24.93 -15.49 2.76
C ASN A 75 -25.03 -17.01 2.62
N ILE A 76 -23.91 -17.68 2.85
CA ILE A 76 -23.86 -19.13 2.92
C ILE A 76 -24.61 -19.54 4.19
N THR A 77 -25.84 -20.03 4.01
CA THR A 77 -26.62 -20.59 5.11
C THR A 77 -26.13 -22.00 5.39
N VAL A 78 -25.40 -22.19 6.49
CA VAL A 78 -24.89 -23.50 6.90
C VAL A 78 -25.81 -24.10 7.95
N ASN A 79 -26.29 -25.33 7.76
CA ASN A 79 -27.02 -26.04 8.79
C ASN A 79 -26.04 -26.55 9.86
N MET A 80 -26.08 -25.94 11.05
CA MET A 80 -25.21 -26.29 12.17
C MET A 80 -25.55 -27.64 12.79
N GLU A 81 -26.79 -28.12 12.66
CA GLU A 81 -27.27 -29.34 13.35
C GLU A 81 -26.54 -30.60 12.88
N ASN A 82 -26.09 -30.62 11.63
CA ASN A 82 -25.36 -31.74 11.02
C ASN A 82 -23.85 -31.74 11.29
N LEU A 83 -23.33 -30.72 11.97
CA LEU A 83 -21.90 -30.59 12.30
C LEU A 83 -21.61 -31.09 13.71
N SER A 84 -20.47 -31.75 13.88
CA SER A 84 -19.93 -32.09 15.20
C SER A 84 -19.57 -30.83 16.00
N PRO A 85 -19.46 -30.91 17.35
CA PRO A 85 -18.99 -29.78 18.16
C PRO A 85 -17.64 -29.19 17.69
N GLU A 86 -16.70 -30.05 17.25
CA GLU A 86 -15.39 -29.65 16.73
C GLU A 86 -15.48 -28.92 15.39
N GLU A 87 -16.34 -29.41 14.48
CA GLU A 87 -16.57 -28.79 13.18
C GLU A 87 -17.26 -27.43 13.31
N ARG A 88 -18.24 -27.30 14.22
CA ARG A 88 -18.89 -26.02 14.55
C ARG A 88 -17.88 -25.01 15.10
N SER A 89 -17.02 -25.45 16.01
CA SER A 89 -15.98 -24.60 16.60
C SER A 89 -15.01 -24.09 15.53
N THR A 90 -14.58 -24.98 14.64
CA THR A 90 -13.69 -24.64 13.52
C THR A 90 -14.37 -23.65 12.56
N LEU A 91 -15.62 -23.89 12.17
CA LEU A 91 -16.38 -23.00 11.28
C LEU A 91 -16.56 -21.60 11.88
N LEU A 92 -16.91 -21.49 13.16
CA LEU A 92 -17.03 -20.21 13.85
C LEU A 92 -15.70 -19.44 13.86
N SER A 93 -14.59 -20.12 14.10
CA SER A 93 -13.26 -19.50 14.07
C SER A 93 -12.88 -18.96 12.68
N LEU A 94 -13.27 -19.65 11.61
CA LEU A 94 -13.04 -19.22 10.23
C LEU A 94 -13.89 -18.01 9.85
N ILE A 95 -15.15 -17.98 10.27
CA ILE A 95 -16.06 -16.83 10.08
C ILE A 95 -15.51 -15.60 10.81
N GLU A 96 -15.04 -15.76 12.04
CA GLU A 96 -14.44 -14.68 12.81
C GLU A 96 -13.17 -14.13 12.12
N LYS A 97 -12.31 -15.01 11.59
CA LYS A 97 -11.13 -14.61 10.82
C LYS A 97 -11.50 -13.89 9.52
N ALA A 98 -12.50 -14.37 8.78
CA ALA A 98 -12.93 -13.78 7.52
C ALA A 98 -13.59 -12.40 7.68
N ASN A 99 -14.26 -12.18 8.81
CA ASN A 99 -14.91 -10.90 9.13
C ASN A 99 -13.95 -9.84 9.69
N LYS A 100 -12.69 -10.19 10.01
CA LYS A 100 -11.68 -9.21 10.38
C LYS A 100 -11.27 -8.41 9.15
N PRO A 101 -11.18 -7.07 9.23
CA PRO A 101 -10.72 -6.26 8.11
C PRO A 101 -9.34 -6.75 7.67
N LYS A 102 -9.17 -6.99 6.37
CA LYS A 102 -7.87 -7.40 5.81
C LYS A 102 -6.85 -6.30 6.11
N ASN A 103 -5.97 -6.56 7.07
CA ASN A 103 -4.84 -5.68 7.33
C ASN A 103 -3.97 -5.64 6.06
N LYS A 104 -3.64 -4.42 5.61
CA LYS A 104 -2.68 -4.23 4.50
C LYS A 104 -1.27 -4.67 4.90
N VAL A 105 -0.98 -4.69 6.20
CA VAL A 105 0.31 -5.10 6.76
C VAL A 105 0.20 -6.56 7.19
N TRP A 106 1.07 -7.42 6.64
CA TRP A 106 1.14 -8.80 7.06
C TRP A 106 1.75 -8.89 8.47
N LYS A 107 1.18 -9.78 9.28
CA LYS A 107 1.62 -10.13 10.61
C LYS A 107 1.47 -11.65 10.75
N PRO A 108 2.46 -12.39 11.26
CA PRO A 108 2.30 -13.82 11.43
C PRO A 108 1.23 -14.11 12.49
N GLU A 109 0.39 -15.11 12.24
CA GLU A 109 -0.55 -15.66 13.21
C GLU A 109 0.18 -16.48 14.29
N GLU A 110 -0.50 -16.77 15.41
CA GLU A 110 0.05 -17.69 16.41
C GLU A 110 0.30 -19.06 15.77
N ASN A 111 1.49 -19.61 16.02
CA ASN A 111 2.06 -20.80 15.40
C ASN A 111 2.41 -20.70 13.90
N GLU A 112 2.28 -19.52 13.27
CA GLU A 112 2.75 -19.31 11.89
C GLU A 112 4.28 -19.17 11.85
N THR A 113 4.93 -19.79 10.87
CA THR A 113 6.38 -19.65 10.67
C THR A 113 6.70 -18.34 9.97
N TYR A 114 7.70 -17.61 10.46
CA TYR A 114 8.26 -16.42 9.82
C TYR A 114 9.78 -16.49 9.74
N TYR A 115 10.35 -15.70 8.82
CA TYR A 115 11.79 -15.57 8.61
C TYR A 115 12.31 -14.27 9.22
N TYR A 116 13.58 -14.25 9.62
CA TYR A 116 14.24 -13.09 10.19
C TYR A 116 15.75 -13.17 9.94
N SER A 117 16.43 -12.03 9.91
CA SER A 117 17.89 -11.96 9.91
C SER A 117 18.42 -11.98 11.35
N TYR A 118 19.44 -12.80 11.58
CA TYR A 118 20.21 -12.81 12.80
C TYR A 118 21.27 -11.68 12.77
N SER A 119 21.87 -11.39 13.92
CA SER A 119 22.79 -10.25 14.07
C SER A 119 24.06 -10.34 13.22
N ASP A 120 24.42 -11.53 12.76
CA ASP A 120 25.58 -11.82 11.90
C ASP A 120 25.20 -11.93 10.40
N GLY A 121 23.94 -11.68 10.05
CA GLY A 121 23.46 -11.75 8.67
C GLY A 121 23.03 -13.14 8.21
N HIS A 122 22.88 -14.12 9.09
CA HIS A 122 22.23 -15.39 8.72
C HIS A 122 20.70 -15.24 8.73
N ILE A 123 20.03 -15.84 7.74
CA ILE A 123 18.56 -15.88 7.70
C ILE A 123 18.10 -17.15 8.39
N GLU A 124 17.27 -16.99 9.41
CA GLU A 124 16.66 -18.08 10.15
C GLU A 124 15.14 -18.01 10.07
N LYS A 125 14.48 -19.09 10.49
CA LYS A 125 13.03 -19.11 10.66
C LYS A 125 12.66 -19.55 12.06
N THR A 126 11.52 -19.07 12.53
CA THR A 126 10.96 -19.50 13.81
C THR A 126 9.45 -19.43 13.75
N THR A 127 8.81 -20.04 14.74
CA THR A 127 7.37 -20.07 14.87
C THR A 127 6.93 -18.85 15.69
N CYS A 128 5.92 -18.13 15.21
CA CYS A 128 5.31 -17.02 15.93
C CYS A 128 4.62 -17.56 17.19
N ASP A 129 5.14 -17.16 18.34
CA ASP A 129 4.52 -17.38 19.62
C ASP A 129 4.26 -16.04 20.29
N ASN A 130 3.44 -16.04 21.35
CA ASN A 130 3.11 -14.82 22.10
C ASN A 130 4.31 -14.28 22.93
N ARG A 131 5.56 -14.65 22.63
CA ARG A 131 6.75 -14.19 23.37
C ARG A 131 7.23 -12.81 22.88
N ASN A 132 8.07 -12.20 23.71
CA ASN A 132 8.60 -10.86 23.48
C ASN A 132 9.49 -10.75 22.23
N MET A 133 10.17 -11.84 21.84
CA MET A 133 11.09 -11.83 20.69
C MET A 133 10.42 -11.52 19.37
N TYR A 134 9.25 -12.10 19.11
CA TYR A 134 8.47 -11.81 17.91
C TYR A 134 8.09 -10.32 17.85
N LYS A 135 7.58 -9.77 18.97
CA LYS A 135 7.17 -8.35 19.04
C LYS A 135 8.33 -7.41 18.73
N ASN A 136 9.51 -7.68 19.27
CA ASN A 136 10.70 -6.88 19.02
C ASN A 136 11.15 -6.95 17.55
N ARG A 137 11.19 -8.16 16.97
CA ARG A 137 11.55 -8.38 15.56
C ARG A 137 10.58 -7.67 14.61
N TYR A 138 9.28 -7.79 14.87
CA TYR A 138 8.25 -7.11 14.09
C TYR A 138 8.36 -5.59 14.18
N ALA A 139 8.61 -5.04 15.37
CA ALA A 139 8.73 -3.60 15.59
C ALA A 139 9.89 -2.95 14.83
N ILE A 140 10.96 -3.70 14.55
CA ILE A 140 12.13 -3.22 13.80
C ILE A 140 12.11 -3.62 12.32
N GLY A 141 11.00 -4.20 11.83
CA GLY A 141 10.89 -4.66 10.44
C GLY A 141 11.70 -5.93 10.13
N ASN A 142 12.20 -6.65 11.13
CA ASN A 142 12.95 -7.91 10.97
C ASN A 142 12.03 -9.14 11.12
N CYS A 143 10.92 -9.14 10.40
CA CYS A 143 9.92 -10.21 10.42
C CYS A 143 9.31 -10.34 9.03
N PHE A 144 9.62 -11.45 8.36
CA PHE A 144 9.33 -11.65 6.95
C PHE A 144 8.49 -12.91 6.75
N LYS A 145 7.55 -12.85 5.80
CA LYS A 145 6.68 -13.98 5.48
C LYS A 145 7.45 -15.05 4.73
N THR A 146 8.37 -14.64 3.86
CA THR A 146 9.15 -15.54 3.02
C THR A 146 10.65 -15.38 3.23
N LYS A 147 11.41 -16.44 2.93
CA LYS A 147 12.87 -16.40 2.98
C LYS A 147 13.44 -15.34 2.01
N LYS A 148 12.83 -15.22 0.83
CA LYS A 148 13.23 -14.24 -0.20
C LYS A 148 13.09 -12.80 0.28
N GLU A 149 12.00 -12.47 0.98
CA GLU A 149 11.83 -11.14 1.61
C GLU A 149 12.95 -10.86 2.63
N ALA A 150 13.30 -11.86 3.46
CA ALA A 150 14.37 -11.73 4.44
C ALA A 150 15.75 -11.57 3.78
N GLU A 151 16.04 -12.36 2.75
CA GLU A 151 17.26 -12.26 1.95
C GLU A 151 17.36 -10.89 1.25
N PHE A 152 16.24 -10.37 0.72
CA PHE A 152 16.18 -9.05 0.10
C PHE A 152 16.45 -7.93 1.09
N ALA A 153 15.78 -7.93 2.25
CA ALA A 153 15.99 -6.92 3.29
C ALA A 153 17.42 -6.93 3.83
N LEU A 154 18.01 -8.12 3.99
CA LEU A 154 19.41 -8.26 4.38
C LEU A 154 20.36 -7.67 3.32
N GLU A 155 20.11 -7.95 2.04
CA GLU A 155 20.95 -7.45 0.95
C GLU A 155 20.83 -5.92 0.80
N ARG A 156 19.63 -5.35 0.95
CA ARG A 156 19.41 -3.89 1.09
C ARG A 156 20.25 -3.31 2.21
N GLN A 157 20.24 -3.94 3.39
CA GLN A 157 21.02 -3.45 4.53
C GLN A 157 22.53 -3.44 4.23
N LYS A 158 23.04 -4.46 3.50
CA LYS A 158 24.45 -4.48 3.06
C LYS A 158 24.76 -3.37 2.08
N VAL A 159 23.93 -3.17 1.05
CA VAL A 159 24.11 -2.10 0.06
C VAL A 159 24.12 -0.71 0.72
N ILE A 160 23.23 -0.46 1.69
CA ILE A 160 23.23 0.79 2.46
C ILE A 160 24.53 0.94 3.27
N MET A 161 25.01 -0.15 3.89
CA MET A 161 26.26 -0.12 4.65
C MET A 161 27.48 0.10 3.75
N GLU A 162 27.50 -0.50 2.55
CA GLU A 162 28.55 -0.29 1.54
C GLU A 162 28.57 1.17 1.08
N LEU A 163 27.41 1.76 0.74
CA LEU A 163 27.30 3.20 0.43
C LEU A 163 27.81 4.09 1.57
N LYS A 164 27.43 3.77 2.82
CA LYS A 164 27.87 4.52 4.01
C LYS A 164 29.39 4.48 4.18
N ARG A 165 29.99 3.29 4.07
CA ARG A 165 31.44 3.12 4.17
C ARG A 165 32.16 3.84 3.04
N PHE A 166 31.66 3.70 1.81
CA PHE A 166 32.20 4.40 0.66
C PHE A 166 32.20 5.91 0.89
N ALA A 167 31.10 6.49 1.35
CA ALA A 167 31.04 7.92 1.66
C ALA A 167 32.02 8.32 2.77
N LEU A 168 32.17 7.52 3.83
CA LEU A 168 33.13 7.78 4.90
C LEU A 168 34.59 7.70 4.44
N GLU A 169 34.90 6.79 3.52
CA GLU A 169 36.26 6.57 3.01
C GLU A 169 36.67 7.58 1.93
N HIS A 170 35.71 8.05 1.12
CA HIS A 170 36.00 8.84 -0.08
C HIS A 170 35.59 10.31 0.01
N ASN A 171 34.72 10.71 0.95
CA ASN A 171 34.39 12.12 1.10
C ASN A 171 35.62 12.92 1.54
N GLU A 172 35.82 14.07 0.91
CA GLU A 172 36.97 14.95 1.18
C GLU A 172 36.89 15.62 2.56
N LYS A 173 35.68 15.68 3.13
CA LYS A 173 35.35 16.28 4.43
C LYS A 173 34.05 15.70 4.98
N GLU A 174 33.82 15.90 6.27
CA GLU A 174 32.52 15.63 6.87
C GLU A 174 31.44 16.54 6.27
N ILE A 175 30.23 16.00 6.14
CA ILE A 175 29.09 16.74 5.62
C ILE A 175 28.61 17.75 6.68
N ASP A 176 28.80 19.04 6.39
CA ASP A 176 28.36 20.14 7.26
C ASP A 176 27.07 20.78 6.75
N TRP A 177 25.94 20.45 7.39
CA TRP A 177 24.61 20.99 7.07
C TRP A 177 24.39 22.45 7.46
N SER A 178 25.33 23.06 8.20
CA SER A 178 25.27 24.48 8.55
C SER A 178 25.91 25.39 7.51
N ASN A 179 26.61 24.81 6.53
CA ASN A 179 27.30 25.51 5.46
C ASN A 179 26.51 25.45 4.15
N ASP A 180 25.95 26.59 3.72
CA ASP A 180 25.18 26.75 2.50
C ASP A 180 26.03 26.98 1.23
N ASP A 181 27.32 27.32 1.40
CA ASP A 181 28.28 27.41 0.30
C ASP A 181 28.71 26.02 -0.21
N GLU A 182 28.37 24.95 0.52
CA GLU A 182 28.79 23.58 0.22
C GLU A 182 27.65 22.71 -0.30
N GLN A 183 27.73 22.36 -1.58
CA GLN A 183 26.82 21.40 -2.19
C GLN A 183 27.10 19.98 -1.72
N LYS A 184 26.03 19.26 -1.40
CA LYS A 184 26.03 17.88 -0.90
C LYS A 184 25.24 17.04 -1.87
N TYR A 185 25.89 16.02 -2.41
CA TYR A 185 25.38 15.26 -3.54
C TYR A 185 24.74 13.98 -3.04
N CYS A 186 23.61 13.57 -3.60
CA CYS A 186 22.99 12.33 -3.21
C CYS A 186 22.29 11.63 -4.39
N LEU A 187 22.17 10.32 -4.28
CA LEU A 187 21.57 9.51 -5.34
C LEU A 187 20.04 9.53 -5.23
N TYR A 188 19.35 9.63 -6.37
CA TYR A 188 17.91 9.39 -6.47
C TYR A 188 17.59 8.59 -7.73
N PHE A 189 16.49 7.84 -7.72
CA PHE A 189 16.00 7.17 -8.91
C PHE A 189 14.98 8.04 -9.65
N ASN A 190 15.26 8.36 -10.91
CA ASN A 190 14.35 9.13 -11.75
C ASN A 190 13.44 8.17 -12.51
N HIS A 191 12.16 8.07 -12.11
CA HIS A 191 11.19 7.16 -12.75
C HIS A 191 10.85 7.54 -14.20
N GLU A 192 10.93 8.81 -14.59
CA GLU A 192 10.69 9.24 -15.97
C GLU A 192 11.80 8.74 -16.91
N ARG A 193 13.05 8.82 -16.46
CA ARG A 193 14.25 8.42 -17.21
C ARG A 193 14.68 6.99 -16.94
N ASN A 194 14.04 6.32 -15.98
CA ASN A 194 14.32 4.96 -15.55
C ASN A 194 15.81 4.70 -15.28
N ARG A 195 16.45 5.58 -14.51
CA ARG A 195 17.87 5.49 -14.15
C ARG A 195 18.20 6.23 -12.86
N ILE A 196 19.33 5.88 -12.27
CA ILE A 196 19.91 6.61 -11.13
C ILE A 196 20.42 7.97 -11.62
N MET A 197 20.14 9.01 -10.85
CA MET A 197 20.62 10.37 -11.05
C MET A 197 21.20 10.91 -9.74
N ILE A 198 21.97 11.98 -9.86
CA ILE A 198 22.58 12.68 -8.72
C ILE A 198 21.91 14.05 -8.63
N ASP A 199 21.48 14.40 -7.43
CA ASP A 199 21.01 15.73 -7.08
C ASP A 199 21.96 16.36 -6.07
N ASN A 200 21.85 17.67 -5.86
CA ASN A 200 22.67 18.39 -4.91
C ASN A 200 21.84 19.34 -4.04
N PHE A 201 22.23 19.43 -2.76
CA PHE A 201 21.58 20.27 -1.76
C PHE A 201 22.61 21.01 -0.92
N ASP A 202 22.25 22.19 -0.44
CA ASP A 202 23.09 23.05 0.40
C ASP A 202 22.88 22.75 1.90
N VAL A 203 21.70 23.07 2.43
CA VAL A 203 21.33 23.00 3.85
C VAL A 203 20.13 22.08 4.12
N SER A 204 19.61 21.43 3.07
CA SER A 204 18.41 20.58 3.16
C SER A 204 18.75 19.10 3.27
N GLN A 205 18.36 18.47 4.38
CA GLN A 205 18.46 17.02 4.60
C GLN A 205 17.07 16.37 4.49
N PHE A 206 16.87 15.46 3.53
CA PHE A 206 15.55 14.86 3.26
C PHE A 206 15.26 13.57 4.04
N LEU A 207 16.13 12.56 3.94
CA LEU A 207 15.89 11.23 4.52
C LEU A 207 17.07 10.77 5.38
N SER A 208 16.77 10.06 6.47
CA SER A 208 17.77 9.53 7.41
C SER A 208 18.64 8.41 6.84
N GLU A 209 18.18 7.71 5.80
CA GLU A 209 18.95 6.66 5.09
C GLU A 209 19.61 7.18 3.79
N GLN A 210 19.40 8.45 3.44
CA GLN A 210 20.05 9.05 2.28
C GLN A 210 21.55 9.21 2.57
N ILE A 211 22.37 8.78 1.62
CA ILE A 211 23.82 8.95 1.69
C ILE A 211 24.21 10.18 0.88
N TYR A 212 25.04 11.01 1.51
CA TYR A 212 25.52 12.26 0.93
C TYR A 212 27.02 12.20 0.66
N PHE A 213 27.39 12.76 -0.47
CA PHE A 213 28.75 12.84 -0.98
C PHE A 213 29.18 14.30 -1.09
N THR A 214 30.47 14.53 -0.96
CA THR A 214 31.07 15.87 -1.07
C THR A 214 31.19 16.36 -2.51
N SER A 215 31.05 15.48 -3.50
CA SER A 215 31.03 15.83 -4.93
C SER A 215 30.21 14.87 -5.78
N ASP A 216 29.75 15.35 -6.94
CA ASP A 216 29.13 14.53 -8.00
C ASP A 216 30.07 13.40 -8.46
N THR A 217 31.37 13.68 -8.61
CA THR A 217 32.38 12.68 -8.99
C THR A 217 32.42 11.50 -8.03
N ILE A 218 32.39 11.74 -6.71
CA ILE A 218 32.39 10.69 -5.70
C ILE A 218 31.08 9.90 -5.74
N ALA A 219 29.94 10.58 -5.91
CA ALA A 219 28.65 9.92 -6.07
C ALA A 219 28.61 9.00 -7.31
N GLN A 220 29.18 9.43 -8.44
CA GLN A 220 29.31 8.58 -9.63
C GLN A 220 30.22 7.37 -9.41
N GLN A 221 31.32 7.55 -8.66
CA GLN A 221 32.20 6.44 -8.28
C GLN A 221 31.47 5.42 -7.40
N ALA A 222 30.64 5.87 -6.45
CA ALA A 222 29.83 5.00 -5.61
C ALA A 222 28.86 4.15 -6.44
N ILE A 223 28.22 4.73 -7.46
CA ILE A 223 27.35 4.00 -8.39
C ILE A 223 28.13 2.89 -9.11
N LYS A 224 29.33 3.23 -9.60
CA LYS A 224 30.19 2.28 -10.33
C LYS A 224 30.71 1.15 -9.45
N GLU A 225 31.12 1.46 -8.23
CA GLU A 225 31.70 0.50 -7.28
C GLU A 225 30.66 -0.52 -6.81
N ILE A 226 29.47 -0.05 -6.43
CA ILE A 226 28.41 -0.92 -5.87
C ILE A 226 27.63 -1.63 -6.98
N GLY A 227 27.54 -0.99 -8.15
CA GLY A 227 26.82 -1.47 -9.32
C GLY A 227 25.41 -0.90 -9.41
N GLU A 228 25.10 -0.30 -10.56
CA GLU A 228 23.82 0.34 -10.86
C GLU A 228 22.64 -0.62 -10.67
N GLU A 229 22.70 -1.83 -11.22
CA GLU A 229 21.62 -2.82 -11.07
C GLU A 229 21.35 -3.21 -9.61
N ARG A 230 22.40 -3.29 -8.79
CA ARG A 230 22.31 -3.67 -7.38
C ARG A 230 21.71 -2.52 -6.56
N LEU A 231 22.07 -1.28 -6.88
CA LEU A 231 21.47 -0.08 -6.30
C LEU A 231 19.98 0.06 -6.68
N GLU A 232 19.64 -0.11 -7.95
CA GLU A 232 18.25 -0.09 -8.41
C GLU A 232 17.40 -1.15 -7.71
N LYS A 233 17.93 -2.37 -7.60
CA LYS A 233 17.22 -3.48 -6.97
C LYS A 233 17.07 -3.32 -5.46
N TYR A 234 18.14 -3.00 -4.74
CA TYR A 234 18.16 -3.09 -3.28
C TYR A 234 18.13 -1.75 -2.55
N TYR A 235 18.69 -0.67 -3.11
CA TYR A 235 18.66 0.65 -2.48
C TYR A 235 17.40 1.43 -2.83
N PHE A 236 17.01 1.41 -4.11
CA PHE A 236 15.82 2.10 -4.62
C PHE A 236 14.57 1.21 -4.73
N GLU A 237 14.73 -0.11 -4.69
CA GLU A 237 13.62 -1.08 -4.75
C GLU A 237 12.74 -0.93 -6.01
N VAL A 238 13.37 -0.62 -7.15
CA VAL A 238 12.69 -0.39 -8.44
C VAL A 238 12.81 -1.54 -9.44
N LYS A 239 13.56 -2.60 -9.07
CA LYS A 239 13.72 -3.83 -9.87
C LYS A 239 13.43 -5.07 -9.01
N GLU A 240 12.80 -6.08 -9.62
CA GLU A 240 12.50 -7.39 -9.00
C GLU A 240 13.70 -8.35 -8.96
#